data_AF-A0A1Q7S7I1-F1
#
_entry.id   AF-A0A1Q7S7I1-F1
#
_cell.length_a   1.000
_cell.length_b   1.000
_cell.length_c   1.000
_cell.angle_alpha   90.00
_cell.angle_beta   90.00
_cell.angle_gamma   90.00
#
_symmetry.space_group_name_H-M   'P 1'
#
loop_
_entity.id
_entity.type
_entity.pdbx_description
1 polymer ?
#
loop_
_entity_poly.entity_id
_entity_poly.type
_entity_poly.pdbx_seq_one_letter_code
_entity_poly.pdbx_strand_id
1 'polypeptide(L)'
;MSNVADTSPPEKPAPKEGPTPIPEETAAGPPIPRGEIVGTIARTMRSPSSSASGSPGDEGRIISKTLAEIYATQGAYGEAILTYRLLKRMRPEMVPQIDRRIGELEGLSQVKPAQRG
;
A
#
# COMPACT_ATOMS: atom_id res chain seq x y z
N MET A 1 -35.76 62.60 -0.36
CA MET A 1 -36.61 61.39 -0.25
C MET A 1 -35.77 60.25 -0.80
N SER A 2 -35.28 59.37 0.08
CA SER A 2 -34.35 58.30 -0.27
C SER A 2 -35.11 57.00 -0.50
N ASN A 3 -34.85 56.36 -1.63
CA ASN A 3 -35.46 55.09 -2.04
C ASN A 3 -34.97 53.94 -1.17
N VAL A 4 -35.92 53.12 -0.75
CA VAL A 4 -35.74 51.85 -0.04
C VAL A 4 -35.24 50.76 -1.00
N ALA A 5 -34.19 50.07 -0.59
CA ALA A 5 -33.82 48.77 -1.12
C ALA A 5 -34.55 47.71 -0.29
N ASP A 6 -35.34 46.84 -0.93
CA ASP A 6 -35.71 45.55 -0.35
C ASP A 6 -35.64 44.47 -1.43
N THR A 7 -34.81 43.48 -1.14
CA THR A 7 -34.37 42.40 -1.99
C THR A 7 -35.31 41.21 -1.85
N SER A 8 -36.09 40.90 -2.89
CA SER A 8 -36.79 39.63 -3.01
C SER A 8 -36.22 38.82 -4.17
N PRO A 9 -35.57 37.66 -3.94
CA PRO A 9 -35.39 36.66 -5.00
C PRO A 9 -36.59 35.68 -5.05
N PRO A 10 -36.97 35.19 -6.23
CA PRO A 10 -38.17 34.39 -6.45
C PRO A 10 -38.02 32.94 -5.95
N GLU A 11 -39.08 32.44 -5.31
CA GLU A 11 -39.29 31.02 -5.00
C GLU A 11 -39.27 30.17 -6.28
N LYS A 12 -38.52 29.07 -6.24
CA LYS A 12 -38.47 28.04 -7.29
C LYS A 12 -39.12 26.77 -6.74
N PRO A 13 -40.12 26.15 -7.41
CA PRO A 13 -40.84 25.01 -6.84
C PRO A 13 -40.25 23.63 -7.24
N ALA A 14 -40.33 22.70 -6.27
CA ALA A 14 -40.40 21.22 -6.34
C ALA A 14 -39.13 20.39 -6.68
N PRO A 15 -39.03 19.09 -6.27
CA PRO A 15 -40.09 18.21 -5.76
C PRO A 15 -39.81 17.47 -4.43
N LYS A 16 -40.91 16.96 -3.86
CA LYS A 16 -41.02 16.17 -2.63
C LYS A 16 -40.57 14.73 -2.88
N GLU A 17 -39.48 14.29 -2.26
CA GLU A 17 -39.14 12.87 -2.15
C GLU A 17 -39.80 12.30 -0.89
N GLY A 18 -40.91 11.60 -1.08
CA GLY A 18 -41.50 10.75 -0.05
C GLY A 18 -40.76 9.40 0.04
N PRO A 19 -40.71 8.75 1.22
CA PRO A 19 -40.18 7.40 1.32
C PRO A 19 -41.18 6.44 0.65
N THR A 20 -40.78 5.81 -0.44
CA THR A 20 -41.57 4.73 -1.05
C THR A 20 -41.23 3.41 -0.33
N PRO A 21 -42.22 2.68 0.22
CA PRO A 21 -41.98 1.33 0.73
C PRO A 21 -41.76 0.39 -0.45
N ILE A 22 -40.66 -0.37 -0.44
CA ILE A 22 -40.46 -1.49 -1.37
C ILE A 22 -41.43 -2.62 -1.00
N PRO A 23 -42.26 -3.12 -1.94
CA PRO A 23 -43.14 -4.25 -1.68
C PRO A 23 -42.37 -5.57 -1.68
N GLU A 24 -42.61 -6.38 -0.65
CA GLU A 24 -42.29 -7.80 -0.59
C GLU A 24 -43.42 -8.56 -1.33
N GLU A 25 -43.16 -9.14 -2.50
CA GLU A 25 -43.92 -10.32 -2.96
C GLU A 25 -43.11 -11.22 -3.90
N THR A 26 -43.05 -12.47 -3.47
CA THR A 26 -42.51 -13.71 -4.06
C THR A 26 -43.13 -14.08 -5.41
N ALA A 27 -42.31 -14.46 -6.41
CA ALA A 27 -42.57 -15.63 -7.28
C ALA A 27 -41.40 -15.95 -8.25
N ALA A 28 -40.85 -17.15 -8.09
CA ALA A 28 -40.27 -18.02 -9.13
C ALA A 28 -39.09 -17.50 -9.99
N GLY A 29 -37.93 -17.32 -9.36
CA GLY A 29 -36.65 -17.54 -10.03
C GLY A 29 -36.23 -19.01 -9.93
N PRO A 30 -35.58 -19.62 -10.94
CA PRO A 30 -35.09 -21.00 -10.82
C PRO A 30 -34.13 -21.11 -9.63
N PRO A 31 -34.13 -22.23 -8.88
CA PRO A 31 -33.20 -22.40 -7.77
C PRO A 31 -31.78 -22.28 -8.31
N ILE A 32 -31.02 -21.33 -7.76
CA ILE A 32 -29.57 -21.25 -8.01
C ILE A 32 -29.01 -22.63 -7.65
N PRO A 33 -28.44 -23.39 -8.60
CA PRO A 33 -27.80 -24.64 -8.24
C PRO A 33 -26.68 -24.31 -7.27
N ARG A 34 -26.84 -24.75 -6.02
CA ARG A 34 -25.83 -24.73 -4.98
C ARG A 34 -24.79 -25.80 -5.34
N GLY A 35 -24.03 -25.52 -6.39
CA GLY A 35 -23.02 -26.40 -6.96
C GLY A 35 -21.82 -25.57 -7.39
N GLU A 36 -20.66 -25.96 -6.88
CA GLU A 36 -19.33 -25.61 -7.41
C GLU A 36 -18.71 -24.26 -7.00
N ILE A 37 -18.63 -24.02 -5.69
CA ILE A 37 -17.45 -23.34 -5.12
C ILE A 37 -16.26 -24.30 -5.05
N VAL A 38 -15.65 -24.68 -6.16
CA VAL A 38 -14.23 -25.06 -6.16
C VAL A 38 -13.62 -24.50 -7.44
N GLY A 39 -13.54 -23.17 -7.49
CA GLY A 39 -12.59 -22.52 -8.38
C GLY A 39 -11.21 -23.09 -8.08
N THR A 40 -10.66 -23.76 -9.10
CA THR A 40 -9.28 -24.21 -9.21
C THR A 40 -8.32 -23.07 -8.88
N ILE A 41 -8.03 -22.90 -7.60
CA ILE A 41 -6.81 -22.27 -7.12
C ILE A 41 -5.94 -23.34 -6.49
N ALA A 42 -5.48 -24.27 -7.32
CA ALA A 42 -4.15 -24.86 -7.13
C ALA A 42 -3.11 -23.75 -7.40
N ARG A 43 -3.18 -22.67 -6.60
CA ARG A 43 -2.07 -21.77 -6.35
C ARG A 43 -1.07 -22.66 -5.65
N THR A 44 -0.16 -23.20 -6.43
CA THR A 44 1.06 -23.86 -5.97
C THR A 44 1.62 -22.98 -4.87
N MET A 45 1.39 -23.39 -3.61
CA MET A 45 2.11 -22.89 -2.46
C MET A 45 3.54 -23.35 -2.70
N ARG A 46 4.27 -22.60 -3.52
CA ARG A 46 5.73 -22.66 -3.52
C ARG A 46 6.08 -22.05 -2.18
N SER A 47 6.16 -22.90 -1.17
CA SER A 47 6.72 -22.57 0.12
C SER A 47 7.97 -21.74 -0.16
N PRO A 48 8.13 -20.54 0.42
CA PRO A 48 9.46 -20.00 0.51
C PRO A 48 10.21 -21.00 1.39
N SER A 49 10.94 -21.94 0.78
CA SER A 49 12.01 -22.62 1.47
C SER A 49 13.02 -21.53 1.78
N SER A 50 12.81 -20.85 2.90
CA SER A 50 13.82 -20.07 3.56
C SER A 50 14.88 -21.06 4.01
N SER A 51 15.74 -21.44 3.07
CA SER A 51 17.06 -21.98 3.37
C SER A 51 17.84 -20.80 3.95
N ALA A 52 17.51 -20.44 5.19
CA ALA A 52 18.36 -19.61 6.01
C ALA A 52 19.55 -20.50 6.40
N SER A 53 20.52 -20.60 5.48
CA SER A 53 21.86 -21.03 5.81
C SER A 53 22.48 -19.89 6.61
N GLY A 54 22.17 -19.88 7.91
CA GLY A 54 22.68 -18.89 8.86
C GLY A 54 24.15 -19.16 9.11
N SER A 55 25.00 -18.22 8.71
CA SER A 55 26.37 -18.17 9.23
C SER A 55 26.31 -17.87 10.73
N PRO A 56 27.06 -18.60 11.58
CA PRO A 56 27.02 -18.41 13.03
C PRO A 56 27.65 -17.05 13.35
N GLY A 57 26.84 -16.09 13.79
CA GLY A 57 27.26 -14.71 14.07
C GLY A 57 26.15 -13.66 13.94
N ASP A 58 25.01 -14.02 13.34
CA ASP A 58 23.85 -13.13 13.12
C ASP A 58 22.58 -13.64 13.83
N GLU A 59 22.73 -14.21 15.02
CA GLU A 59 21.61 -14.75 15.80
C GLU A 59 20.71 -13.62 16.31
N GLY A 60 19.71 -13.26 15.50
CA GLY A 60 18.52 -12.52 15.92
C GLY A 60 18.21 -11.24 15.14
N ARG A 61 19.06 -10.77 14.22
CA ARG A 61 18.74 -9.58 13.42
C ARG A 61 18.02 -9.97 12.14
N ILE A 62 16.79 -9.49 11.99
CA ILE A 62 16.01 -9.71 10.76
C ILE A 62 16.61 -8.85 9.66
N ILE A 63 17.42 -9.43 8.78
CA ILE A 63 17.95 -8.72 7.60
C ILE A 63 17.09 -9.07 6.39
N SER A 64 16.38 -8.06 5.89
CA SER A 64 15.51 -8.21 4.72
C SER A 64 15.53 -6.95 3.86
N LYS A 65 15.16 -7.10 2.59
CA LYS A 65 14.94 -5.96 1.69
C LYS A 65 13.90 -5.01 2.29
N THR A 66 12.80 -5.54 2.81
CA THR A 66 11.74 -4.75 3.41
C THR A 66 12.23 -3.88 4.56
N LEU A 67 13.07 -4.42 5.45
CA LEU A 67 13.65 -3.63 6.55
C LEU A 67 14.51 -2.48 6.02
N ALA A 68 15.38 -2.75 5.03
CA ALA A 68 16.22 -1.73 4.43
C ALA A 68 15.40 -0.61 3.76
N GLU A 69 14.31 -0.97 3.07
CA GLU A 69 13.39 0.03 2.47
C GLU A 69 12.68 0.86 3.55
N ILE A 70 12.27 0.27 4.68
CA ILE A 70 11.66 1.01 5.79
C ILE A 70 12.62 2.07 6.34
N TYR A 71 13.90 1.73 6.53
CA TYR A 71 14.89 2.73 6.92
C TYR A 71 15.04 3.83 5.87
N ALA A 72 15.04 3.47 4.59
CA ALA A 72 15.12 4.45 3.50
C ALA A 72 13.92 5.41 3.47
N THR A 73 12.70 4.90 3.66
CA THR A 73 11.49 5.75 3.68
C THR A 73 11.44 6.70 4.88
N GLN A 74 12.06 6.32 6.00
CA GLN A 74 12.22 7.17 7.18
C GLN A 74 13.33 8.22 7.03
N GLY A 75 14.06 8.23 5.91
CA GLY A 75 15.23 9.09 5.73
C GLY A 75 16.47 8.62 6.50
N ALA A 76 16.41 7.46 7.16
CA ALA A 76 17.53 6.82 7.83
C ALA A 76 18.44 6.11 6.81
N TYR A 77 18.97 6.87 5.85
CA TYR A 77 19.71 6.31 4.71
C TYR A 77 20.96 5.54 5.12
N GLY A 78 21.65 5.94 6.20
CA GLY A 78 22.78 5.19 6.75
C GLY A 78 22.42 3.76 7.17
N GLU A 79 21.34 3.63 7.96
CA GLU A 79 20.82 2.32 8.41
C GLU A 79 20.33 1.47 7.25
N ALA A 80 19.66 2.10 6.27
CA ALA A 80 19.23 1.43 5.05
C ALA A 80 20.42 0.85 4.28
N ILE A 81 21.48 1.65 4.05
CA ILE A 81 22.70 1.23 3.34
C ILE A 81 23.39 0.09 4.08
N LEU A 82 23.53 0.18 5.41
CA LEU A 82 24.12 -0.89 6.23
C LEU A 82 23.34 -2.19 6.11
N THR A 83 22.01 -2.12 6.18
CA THR A 83 21.13 -3.28 6.04
C THR A 83 21.25 -3.91 4.64
N TYR A 84 21.32 -3.10 3.58
CA TYR A 84 21.57 -3.58 2.22
C TYR A 84 22.94 -4.24 2.05
N ARG A 85 24.00 -3.68 2.64
CA ARG A 85 25.34 -4.28 2.59
C ARG A 85 25.38 -5.65 3.25
N LEU A 86 24.61 -5.83 4.32
CA LEU A 86 24.49 -7.12 4.99
C LEU A 86 23.64 -8.09 4.16
N LEU A 87 22.50 -7.62 3.61
CA LEU A 87 21.66 -8.39 2.69
C LEU A 87 22.45 -8.86 1.46
N LYS A 88 23.39 -8.04 0.95
CA LYS A 88 24.26 -8.38 -0.18
C LYS A 88 25.08 -9.65 0.06
N ARG A 89 25.53 -9.85 1.31
CA ARG A 89 26.30 -11.06 1.70
C ARG A 89 25.40 -12.29 1.78
N MET A 90 24.14 -12.12 2.17
CA MET A 90 23.18 -13.20 2.33
C MET A 90 22.47 -13.59 1.03
N ARG A 91 22.36 -12.65 0.08
CA ARG A 91 21.60 -12.76 -1.17
C ARG A 91 22.47 -12.36 -2.37
N PRO A 92 23.50 -13.16 -2.73
CA PRO A 92 24.38 -12.86 -3.85
C PRO A 92 23.64 -12.69 -5.19
N GLU A 93 22.50 -13.36 -5.36
CA GLU A 93 21.63 -13.25 -6.53
C GLU A 93 21.03 -11.85 -6.71
N MET A 94 20.97 -11.06 -5.64
CA MET A 94 20.41 -9.70 -5.65
C MET A 94 21.48 -8.60 -5.72
N VAL A 95 22.77 -8.95 -5.74
CA VAL A 95 23.90 -8.00 -5.71
C VAL A 95 23.73 -6.82 -6.67
N PRO A 96 23.38 -7.00 -7.96
CA PRO A 96 23.24 -5.87 -8.88
C PRO A 96 22.12 -4.90 -8.48
N GLN A 97 21.01 -5.42 -7.97
CA GLN A 97 19.88 -4.60 -7.51
C GLN A 97 20.25 -3.86 -6.22
N ILE A 98 20.95 -4.54 -5.31
CA ILE A 98 21.39 -3.99 -4.04
C ILE A 98 22.41 -2.87 -4.27
N ASP A 99 23.41 -3.08 -5.13
CA ASP A 99 24.43 -2.07 -5.41
C ASP A 99 23.83 -0.82 -6.06
N ARG A 100 22.89 -0.98 -7.01
CA ARG A 100 22.13 0.15 -7.56
C ARG A 100 21.40 0.94 -6.47
N ARG A 101 20.68 0.24 -5.59
CA ARG A 101 19.90 0.87 -4.52
C ARG A 101 20.79 1.58 -3.51
N ILE A 102 21.94 1.01 -3.15
CA ILE A 102 22.92 1.67 -2.30
C ILE A 102 23.37 3.00 -2.94
N GLY A 103 23.71 3.01 -4.24
CA GLY A 103 24.10 4.23 -4.94
C GLY A 103 23.01 5.32 -4.93
N GLU A 104 21.74 4.93 -5.11
CA GLU A 104 20.60 5.85 -5.00
C GLU A 104 20.51 6.47 -3.60
N LEU A 105 20.63 5.64 -2.55
CA LEU A 105 20.55 6.08 -1.15
C LEU A 105 21.73 6.94 -0.74
N GLU A 106 22.94 6.61 -1.21
CA GLU A 106 24.14 7.42 -0.98
C GLU A 106 23.96 8.81 -1.61
N GLY A 107 23.40 8.89 -2.81
CA GLY A 107 23.03 10.17 -3.43
C GLY A 107 22.04 10.97 -2.58
N LEU A 108 20.95 10.34 -2.11
CA LEU A 108 19.96 11.00 -1.26
C LEU A 108 20.53 11.48 0.08
N SER A 109 21.45 10.71 0.69
CA SER A 109 22.10 11.09 1.95
C SER A 109 22.96 12.36 1.85
N GLN A 110 23.48 12.65 0.66
CA GLN A 110 24.33 13.83 0.40
C GLN A 110 23.52 15.07 0.05
N VAL A 111 22.26 14.91 -0.37
CA VAL A 111 21.34 16.03 -0.60
C VAL A 111 20.88 16.55 0.76
N LYS A 112 21.68 17.45 1.34
CA LYS A 112 21.32 18.23 2.53
C LYS A 112 19.94 18.85 2.28
N PRO A 113 18.93 18.64 3.15
CA PRO A 113 17.63 19.23 2.93
C PRO A 113 17.79 20.75 2.92
N ALA A 114 17.37 21.39 1.83
CA ALA A 114 17.23 22.83 1.79
C ALA A 114 16.27 23.19 2.93
N GLN A 115 16.80 23.73 4.03
CA GLN A 115 16.00 24.32 5.09
C GLN A 115 15.16 25.42 4.46
N ARG A 116 13.89 25.13 4.18
CA ARG A 116 12.88 26.17 3.99
C ARG A 116 12.67 26.76 5.37
N GLY A 117 13.27 27.93 5.60
CA GLY A 117 13.00 28.79 6.74
C GLY A 117 11.61 29.39 6.69
#